data_AF-A0A7S0EW90-F1
#
_entry.id   AF-A0A7S0EW90-F1
#
_cell.length_a   1.000
_cell.length_b   1.000
_cell.length_c   1.000
_cell.angle_alpha   90.00
_cell.angle_beta   90.00
_cell.angle_gamma   90.00
#
_symmetry.space_group_name_H-M   'P 1'
#
loop_
_entity.id
_entity.type
_entity.pdbx_description
1 polymer ?
#
loop_
_entity_poly.entity_id
_entity_poly.type
_entity_poly.pdbx_seq_one_letter_code
_entity_poly.pdbx_strand_id
1 'polypeptide(L)'
;KMVHHFQQQGLLPVRFGPMEADGSLPQVPEGAFAIGKCIFQGSSIGVIFTFPLRKGLSVGEARAGALGLVIAGNDEDGLRDVLSLGQPTIPPMVRPPYANMQPDFVVTGPELAWKGIGGVLASGYWGNRWEFLPESSYSADP
;
A
#
# COMPACT_ATOMS: atom_id res chain seq x y z
N LYS A 1 -0.71 7.16 24.76
CA LYS A 1 -0.99 5.77 24.34
C LYS A 1 -2.46 5.68 23.96
N MET A 2 -2.80 5.92 22.70
CA MET A 2 -4.14 5.71 22.17
C MET A 2 -3.94 4.85 20.91
N VAL A 3 -3.99 3.53 21.11
CA VAL A 3 -3.91 2.57 20.02
C VAL A 3 -5.35 2.46 19.50
N HIS A 4 -5.65 3.15 18.40
CA HIS A 4 -6.94 3.00 17.73
C HIS A 4 -7.01 1.58 17.15
N HIS A 5 -7.78 0.73 17.82
CA HIS A 5 -8.13 -0.60 17.34
C HIS A 5 -9.10 -0.43 16.17
N PHE A 6 -8.55 -0.28 14.96
CA PHE A 6 -9.31 -0.24 13.72
C PHE A 6 -9.79 -1.66 13.39
N GLN A 7 -11.01 -2.02 13.78
CA GLN A 7 -11.67 -3.21 13.23
C GLN A 7 -12.02 -2.93 11.75
N GLN A 8 -11.08 -3.23 10.85
CA GLN A 8 -11.11 -2.88 9.43
C GLN A 8 -11.72 -3.96 8.53
N GLN A 9 -12.84 -4.57 8.88
CA GLN A 9 -13.47 -5.52 7.94
C GLN A 9 -14.06 -4.77 6.73
N GLY A 10 -13.35 -4.77 5.60
CA GLY A 10 -13.88 -4.45 4.27
C GLY A 10 -13.79 -2.99 3.78
N LEU A 11 -13.02 -2.12 4.44
CA LEU A 11 -12.88 -0.72 4.06
C LEU A 11 -11.65 -0.40 3.20
N LEU A 12 -10.53 -1.11 3.40
CA LEU A 12 -9.29 -0.90 2.66
C LEU A 12 -8.96 -2.11 1.77
N PRO A 13 -8.42 -1.90 0.55
CA PRO A 13 -7.99 -2.98 -0.34
C PRO A 13 -6.71 -3.68 0.16
N VAL A 14 -5.97 -3.02 1.06
CA VAL A 14 -4.79 -3.56 1.74
C VAL A 14 -5.16 -3.90 3.17
N ARG A 15 -4.75 -5.10 3.63
CA ARG A 15 -4.95 -5.55 5.01
C ARG A 15 -3.67 -5.37 5.80
N PHE A 16 -3.81 -4.82 7.01
CA PHE A 16 -2.75 -4.65 7.99
C PHE A 16 -2.94 -5.70 9.09
N GLY A 17 -1.88 -6.39 9.48
CA GLY A 17 -2.00 -7.35 10.57
C GLY A 17 -2.17 -6.69 11.95
N PRO A 18 -2.71 -7.43 12.96
CA PRO A 18 -3.43 -8.69 12.81
C PRO A 18 -4.89 -8.43 12.40
N MET A 19 -5.33 -9.04 11.30
CA MET A 19 -6.72 -9.04 10.86
C MET A 19 -7.19 -10.48 10.62
N GLU A 20 -8.21 -10.89 11.38
CA GLU A 20 -8.88 -12.17 11.19
C GLU A 20 -9.40 -12.29 9.76
N ALA A 21 -9.05 -13.40 9.11
CA ALA A 21 -9.46 -13.68 7.75
C ALA A 21 -10.95 -14.07 7.69
N ASP A 22 -11.69 -13.53 6.71
CA ASP A 22 -12.81 -14.29 6.17
C ASP A 22 -12.23 -15.57 5.51
N GLY A 23 -12.98 -16.68 5.50
CA GLY A 23 -12.47 -18.01 5.17
C GLY A 23 -11.84 -18.20 3.76
N SER A 24 -11.68 -17.14 2.97
CA SER A 24 -11.04 -17.16 1.65
C SER A 24 -9.65 -16.51 1.60
N LEU A 25 -9.21 -15.80 2.64
CA LEU A 25 -7.97 -15.02 2.66
C LEU A 25 -6.97 -15.52 3.72
N PRO A 26 -5.66 -15.31 3.51
CA PRO A 26 -4.67 -15.71 4.52
C PRO A 26 -4.66 -14.72 5.69
N GLN A 27 -4.37 -15.23 6.90
CA GLN A 27 -4.17 -14.43 8.11
C GLN A 27 -2.93 -13.54 7.95
N VAL A 28 -3.02 -12.26 8.32
CA VAL A 28 -1.91 -11.30 8.18
C VAL A 28 -1.16 -11.19 9.51
N PRO A 29 0.13 -11.59 9.58
CA PRO A 29 0.93 -11.47 10.80
C PRO A 29 1.09 -10.02 11.27
N GLU A 30 1.42 -9.84 12.54
CA GLU A 30 1.80 -8.52 13.07
C GLU A 30 3.00 -7.94 12.29
N GLY A 31 2.94 -6.65 11.94
CA GLY A 31 3.98 -6.01 11.15
C GLY A 31 4.06 -6.45 9.68
N ALA A 32 3.04 -7.15 9.17
CA ALA A 32 2.94 -7.53 7.76
C ALA A 32 1.82 -6.78 7.04
N PHE A 33 1.96 -6.67 5.72
CA PHE A 33 0.92 -6.18 4.82
C PHE A 33 0.43 -7.32 3.95
N ALA A 34 -0.85 -7.30 3.57
CA ALA A 34 -1.38 -8.23 2.59
C ALA A 34 -2.14 -7.51 1.47
N ILE A 35 -1.86 -7.94 0.24
CA ILE A 35 -2.55 -7.51 -0.98
C ILE A 35 -2.97 -8.77 -1.71
N GLY A 36 -4.28 -8.94 -1.91
CA GLY A 36 -4.84 -10.20 -2.40
C GLY A 36 -4.46 -11.38 -1.50
N LYS A 37 -3.81 -12.39 -2.09
CA LYS A 37 -3.32 -13.59 -1.40
C LYS A 37 -1.85 -13.47 -0.93
N CYS A 38 -1.14 -12.42 -1.34
CA CYS A 38 0.26 -12.23 -1.00
C CYS A 38 0.39 -11.59 0.39
N ILE A 39 1.35 -12.07 1.17
CA ILE A 39 1.74 -11.50 2.46
C ILE A 39 3.17 -11.01 2.33
N PHE A 40 3.40 -9.75 2.66
CA PHE A 40 4.70 -9.11 2.67
C PHE A 40 5.12 -8.90 4.12
N GLN A 41 6.21 -9.58 4.49
CA GLN A 41 6.76 -9.63 5.85
C GLN A 41 8.29 -9.62 5.78
N GLY A 42 8.94 -9.34 6.90
CA GLY A 42 10.39 -9.12 6.97
C GLY A 42 10.70 -7.67 7.36
N SER A 43 11.96 -7.26 7.23
CA SER A 43 12.38 -5.88 7.49
C SER A 43 12.23 -4.99 6.25
N SER A 44 12.08 -3.69 6.46
CA SER A 44 12.05 -2.66 5.41
C SER A 44 10.99 -2.91 4.34
N ILE A 45 9.79 -3.30 4.77
CA ILE A 45 8.64 -3.41 3.87
C ILE A 45 7.86 -2.10 3.92
N GLY A 46 7.69 -1.49 2.76
CA GLY A 46 6.91 -0.27 2.58
C GLY A 46 5.71 -0.53 1.67
N VAL A 47 4.61 0.19 1.91
CA VAL A 47 3.43 0.14 1.05
C VAL A 47 2.87 1.53 0.82
N ILE A 48 2.57 1.83 -0.44
CA ILE A 48 1.80 3.00 -0.84
C ILE A 48 0.59 2.52 -1.63
N PHE A 49 -0.61 3.02 -1.29
CA PHE A 49 -1.80 2.68 -2.05
C PHE A 49 -2.91 3.73 -1.96
N THR A 50 -3.76 3.74 -2.98
CA THR A 50 -4.98 4.55 -3.04
C THR A 50 -6.20 3.74 -2.62
N PHE A 51 -7.20 4.40 -2.06
CA PHE A 51 -8.48 3.78 -1.73
C PHE A 51 -9.62 4.82 -1.77
N PRO A 52 -10.88 4.41 -1.96
CA PRO A 52 -11.99 5.35 -2.05
C PRO A 52 -12.44 5.79 -0.66
N LEU A 53 -12.59 7.10 -0.44
CA LEU A 53 -13.26 7.64 0.73
C LEU A 53 -14.77 7.48 0.58
N ARG A 54 -15.30 6.42 1.19
CA ARG A 54 -16.74 6.10 1.21
C ARG A 54 -17.47 7.00 2.23
N LYS A 55 -18.78 7.16 2.05
CA LYS A 55 -19.63 7.82 3.08
C LYS A 55 -19.41 7.15 4.44
N GLY A 56 -19.04 7.93 5.45
CA GLY A 56 -18.72 7.46 6.80
C GLY A 56 -17.22 7.35 7.11
N LEU A 57 -16.34 7.44 6.11
CA LEU A 57 -14.90 7.55 6.28
C LEU A 57 -14.43 8.93 5.81
N SER A 58 -14.27 9.85 6.77
CA SER A 58 -13.78 11.21 6.53
C SER A 58 -12.36 11.35 7.07
N VAL A 59 -11.41 11.70 6.20
CA VAL A 59 -10.06 12.08 6.57
C VAL A 59 -9.94 13.59 6.37
N GLY A 60 -9.93 14.35 7.48
CA GLY A 60 -9.98 15.81 7.43
C GLY A 60 -11.23 16.33 6.72
N GLU A 61 -11.04 17.27 5.78
CA GLU A 61 -12.12 17.90 5.00
C GLU A 61 -12.49 17.10 3.72
N ALA A 62 -11.89 15.92 3.52
CA ALA A 62 -12.10 15.15 2.30
C ALA A 62 -13.56 14.68 2.16
N ARG A 63 -14.13 14.92 0.98
CA ARG A 63 -15.53 14.63 0.65
C ARG A 63 -15.71 13.16 0.29
N ALA A 64 -16.93 12.65 0.46
CA ALA A 64 -17.31 11.34 -0.06
C ALA A 64 -17.08 11.29 -1.58
N GLY A 65 -16.37 10.26 -2.05
CA GLY A 65 -15.95 10.12 -3.45
C GLY A 65 -14.53 10.63 -3.75
N ALA A 66 -13.82 11.22 -2.77
CA ALA A 66 -12.39 11.50 -2.90
C ALA A 66 -11.55 10.22 -2.76
N LEU A 67 -10.28 10.29 -3.16
CA LEU A 67 -9.29 9.23 -2.94
C LEU A 67 -8.42 9.53 -1.73
N GLY A 68 -8.25 8.54 -0.87
CA GLY A 68 -7.22 8.56 0.17
C GLY A 68 -5.94 7.93 -0.36
N LEU A 69 -4.79 8.48 0.04
CA LEU A 69 -3.48 7.90 -0.17
C LEU A 69 -2.95 7.43 1.19
N VAL A 70 -2.56 6.17 1.28
CA VAL A 70 -1.86 5.63 2.45
C VAL A 70 -0.42 5.39 2.07
N ILE A 71 0.49 5.81 2.94
CA ILE A 71 1.92 5.49 2.89
C ILE A 71 2.27 4.91 4.26
N ALA A 72 2.77 3.69 4.30
CA ALA A 72 3.11 2.99 5.53
C ALA A 72 4.38 2.17 5.34
N GLY A 73 5.13 1.99 6.43
CA GLY A 73 6.22 1.02 6.55
C GLY A 73 5.95 0.12 7.74
N ASN A 74 6.42 -1.12 7.69
CA ASN A 74 6.36 -2.00 8.86
C ASN A 74 7.46 -1.69 9.88
N ASP A 75 8.49 -0.98 9.45
CA ASP A 75 9.48 -0.30 10.27
C ASP A 75 9.82 1.07 9.65
N GLU A 76 10.76 1.78 10.26
CA GLU A 76 11.18 3.12 9.80
C GLU A 76 11.86 3.07 8.43
N ASP A 77 12.64 2.03 8.15
CA ASP A 77 13.35 1.88 6.89
C ASP A 77 12.37 1.60 5.74
N GLY A 78 11.36 0.75 5.97
CA GLY A 78 10.30 0.48 5.00
C GLY A 78 9.48 1.72 4.67
N LEU A 79 9.24 2.60 5.66
CA LEU A 79 8.57 3.88 5.43
C LEU A 79 9.45 4.84 4.60
N ARG A 80 10.75 4.90 4.91
CA ARG A 80 11.70 5.74 4.14
C ARG A 80 11.85 5.24 2.71
N ASP A 81 11.93 3.94 2.51
CA ASP A 81 12.03 3.31 1.20
C ASP A 81 10.83 3.66 0.34
N VAL A 82 9.60 3.46 0.82
CA VAL A 82 8.41 3.78 0.02
C VAL A 82 8.26 5.29 -0.25
N LEU A 83 8.69 6.16 0.69
CA LEU A 83 8.71 7.60 0.48
C LEU A 83 9.72 8.02 -0.61
N SER A 84 10.79 7.24 -0.83
CA SER A 84 11.78 7.52 -1.87
C SER A 84 11.17 7.48 -3.29
N LEU A 85 10.07 6.75 -3.49
CA LEU A 85 9.31 6.76 -4.75
C LEU A 85 8.75 8.15 -5.10
N GLY A 86 8.59 9.01 -4.09
CA GLY A 86 8.19 10.41 -4.24
C GLY A 86 9.31 11.35 -4.69
N GLN A 87 10.56 10.89 -4.71
CA GLN A 87 11.69 11.76 -5.00
C GLN A 87 11.91 11.92 -6.51
N PRO A 88 12.05 13.15 -7.02
CA PRO A 88 12.32 13.37 -8.43
C PRO A 88 13.71 12.86 -8.80
N THR A 89 13.79 12.06 -9.87
CA THR A 89 15.07 11.50 -10.36
C THR A 89 16.02 12.58 -10.90
N ILE A 90 15.49 13.71 -11.39
CA ILE A 90 16.26 14.87 -11.86
C ILE A 90 15.58 16.15 -11.36
N PRO A 91 16.10 16.83 -10.32
CA PRO A 91 15.66 18.17 -9.97
C PRO A 91 15.92 19.14 -11.15
N PRO A 92 15.00 20.05 -11.53
CA PRO A 92 13.81 20.52 -10.82
C PRO A 92 12.49 19.91 -11.36
N MET A 93 12.47 18.65 -11.82
CA MET A 93 11.26 18.09 -12.43
C MET A 93 10.07 18.07 -11.46
N VAL A 94 9.11 18.94 -11.75
CA VAL A 94 7.86 19.19 -10.99
C VAL A 94 6.77 18.16 -11.25
N ARG A 95 7.11 16.97 -11.80
CA ARG A 95 6.08 15.96 -12.05
C ARG A 95 5.57 15.47 -10.70
N PRO A 96 4.26 15.50 -10.43
CA PRO A 96 3.73 14.98 -9.18
C PRO A 96 3.99 13.46 -9.18
N PRO A 97 4.89 12.97 -8.31
CA PRO A 97 5.37 11.59 -8.38
C PRO A 97 4.23 10.58 -8.24
N TYR A 98 3.21 10.94 -7.44
CA TYR A 98 2.06 10.12 -7.13
C TYR A 98 0.84 10.34 -8.04
N ALA A 99 0.90 11.23 -9.05
CA ALA A 99 -0.27 11.55 -9.87
C ALA A 99 -0.27 10.91 -11.26
N ASN A 100 0.91 10.67 -11.86
CA ASN A 100 0.99 10.27 -13.27
C ASN A 100 1.82 9.00 -13.53
N MET A 101 2.51 8.45 -12.53
CA MET A 101 3.45 7.33 -12.74
C MET A 101 3.38 6.24 -11.67
N GLN A 102 2.55 6.39 -10.64
CA GLN A 102 2.40 5.40 -9.58
C GLN A 102 1.13 4.56 -9.82
N PRO A 103 1.24 3.23 -9.86
CA PRO A 103 0.07 2.34 -9.83
C PRO A 103 -0.75 2.56 -8.55
N ASP A 104 -1.99 2.05 -8.54
CA ASP A 104 -2.88 2.22 -7.37
C ASP A 104 -2.30 1.64 -6.09
N PHE A 105 -1.41 0.65 -6.20
CA PHE A 105 -0.58 0.21 -5.10
C PHE A 105 0.84 -0.12 -5.53
N VAL A 106 1.78 0.04 -4.59
CA VAL A 106 3.16 -0.44 -4.67
C VAL A 106 3.58 -0.96 -3.31
N VAL A 107 4.22 -2.12 -3.28
CA VAL A 107 4.93 -2.69 -2.13
C VAL A 107 6.41 -2.68 -2.42
N THR A 108 7.20 -2.11 -1.52
CA THR A 108 8.65 -2.04 -1.61
C THR A 108 9.27 -3.03 -0.64
N GLY A 109 10.42 -3.61 -1.03
CA GLY A 109 11.23 -4.46 -0.18
C GLY A 109 12.56 -3.79 0.21
N PRO A 110 13.37 -4.48 1.03
CA PRO A 110 14.65 -3.96 1.54
C PRO A 110 15.69 -3.68 0.45
N GLU A 111 15.45 -4.15 -0.77
CA GLU A 111 16.36 -3.96 -1.90
C GLU A 111 16.03 -2.69 -2.72
N LEU A 112 14.94 -1.99 -2.41
CA LEU A 112 14.50 -0.81 -3.17
C LEU A 112 15.61 0.25 -3.27
N ALA A 113 16.31 0.51 -2.18
CA ALA A 113 17.33 1.56 -2.11
C ALA A 113 18.45 1.38 -3.15
N TRP A 114 18.83 0.14 -3.48
CA TRP A 114 19.94 -0.14 -4.39
C TRP A 114 19.51 -0.74 -5.74
N LYS A 115 18.34 -1.38 -5.82
CA LYS A 115 17.76 -1.89 -7.08
C LYS A 115 16.82 -0.89 -7.77
N GLY A 116 16.43 0.20 -7.10
CA GLY A 116 15.36 1.08 -7.56
C GLY A 116 14.06 0.31 -7.76
N ILE A 117 13.40 0.47 -8.90
CA ILE A 117 12.15 -0.24 -9.25
C ILE A 117 12.33 -1.77 -9.18
N GLY A 118 13.54 -2.30 -9.36
CA GLY A 118 13.82 -3.74 -9.19
C GLY A 118 13.66 -4.28 -7.76
N GLY A 119 13.50 -3.41 -6.76
CA GLY A 119 13.17 -3.78 -5.38
C GLY A 119 11.67 -3.66 -5.04
N VAL A 120 10.81 -3.43 -6.04
CA VAL A 120 9.36 -3.48 -5.88
C VAL A 120 8.91 -4.94 -5.78
N LEU A 121 8.25 -5.29 -4.68
CA LEU A 121 7.74 -6.64 -4.41
C LEU A 121 6.35 -6.86 -4.99
N ALA A 122 5.54 -5.80 -5.10
CA ALA A 122 4.26 -5.88 -5.78
C ALA A 122 3.81 -4.51 -6.27
N SER A 123 3.03 -4.49 -7.34
CA SER A 123 2.44 -3.26 -7.86
C SER A 123 1.28 -3.56 -8.78
N GLY A 124 0.26 -2.71 -8.82
CA GLY A 124 -0.85 -2.92 -9.74
C GLY A 124 -1.93 -1.87 -9.64
N TYR A 125 -3.01 -2.13 -10.38
CA TYR A 125 -4.22 -1.32 -10.40
C TYR A 125 -5.38 -2.08 -9.79
N TRP A 126 -6.26 -1.36 -9.11
CA TRP A 126 -7.48 -1.95 -8.57
C TRP A 126 -8.50 -2.21 -9.67
N GLY A 127 -9.40 -3.15 -9.42
CA GLY A 127 -10.62 -3.29 -10.22
C GLY A 127 -11.60 -2.13 -10.00
N ASN A 128 -12.65 -2.10 -10.81
CA ASN A 128 -13.69 -1.06 -10.76
C ASN A 128 -14.46 -1.00 -9.43
N ARG A 129 -14.36 -2.04 -8.58
CA ARG A 129 -14.96 -2.09 -7.24
C ARG A 129 -13.91 -2.00 -6.14
N TRP A 130 -12.69 -1.54 -6.45
CA TRP A 130 -11.58 -1.45 -5.51
C TRP A 130 -11.12 -2.81 -4.98
N GLU A 131 -11.31 -3.87 -5.76
CA GLU A 131 -10.81 -5.20 -5.49
C GLU A 131 -9.42 -5.43 -6.08
N PHE A 132 -8.66 -6.36 -5.50
CA PHE A 132 -7.43 -6.86 -6.11
C PHE A 132 -7.76 -7.70 -7.34
N LEU A 133 -7.14 -7.37 -8.47
CA LEU A 133 -7.23 -8.13 -9.73
C LEU A 133 -5.84 -8.67 -10.10
N PRO A 134 -5.61 -9.99 -10.06
CA PRO A 134 -4.33 -10.58 -10.47
C PRO A 134 -3.89 -10.17 -11.88
N GLU A 135 -4.84 -10.04 -12.81
CA GLU A 135 -4.59 -9.67 -14.21
C GLU A 135 -4.08 -8.22 -14.39
N SER A 136 -4.29 -7.36 -13.40
CA SER A 136 -3.83 -5.96 -13.38
C SER A 136 -2.74 -5.73 -12.33
N SER A 137 -2.12 -6.81 -11.85
CA SER A 137 -1.18 -6.77 -10.74
C SER A 137 0.07 -7.60 -11.04
N TYR A 138 1.19 -7.11 -10.55
CA TYR A 138 2.43 -7.84 -10.39
C TYR A 138 2.67 -8.11 -8.90
N SER A 139 3.15 -9.30 -8.59
CA SER A 139 3.72 -9.66 -7.30
C SER A 139 4.93 -10.55 -7.55
N ALA A 140 6.07 -10.21 -6.95
CA ALA A 140 7.13 -11.18 -6.75
C ALA A 140 6.52 -12.34 -5.92
N ASP A 141 6.64 -13.57 -6.41
CA ASP A 141 6.29 -14.74 -5.60
C ASP A 141 7.11 -14.66 -4.30
N PRO A 142 6.46 -14.70 -3.13
CA PRO A 142 7.16 -14.69 -1.84
C PRO A 142 7.98 -15.96 -1.61
#